data_AF-A0A6I5KVW1-F1
#
_entry.id   AF-A0A6I5KVW1-F1
#
_cell.length_a   1.000
_cell.length_b   1.000
_cell.length_c   1.000
_cell.angle_alpha   90.00
_cell.angle_beta   90.00
_cell.angle_gamma   90.00
#
_symmetry.space_group_name_H-M   'P 1'
#
loop_
_entity.id
_entity.type
_entity.pdbx_description
1 polymer ?
#
loop_
_entity_poly.entity_id
_entity_poly.type
_entity_poly.pdbx_seq_one_letter_code
_entity_poly.pdbx_strand_id
1 'polypeptide(L)'
;MRNRNIENLVSEIIPPDTREERDAFTNDKIISELTVEEFLAVEKRLIQELDKKDDLLIAQTLVKMESENALPTLLKRLELKKSPFEKITLAGLINDLKKGDPEMEKIAFEEFEKLEFIYAVQGGIFMDLIKFNSPRINKRIEEFVDHKFDLVAHHAKMVLNHNGYADSYDRKSNERKWWEFWK
;
A
#
# COMPACT_ATOMS: atom_id res chain seq x y z
N MET A 1 -26.26 0.58 22.64
CA MET A 1 -24.84 0.48 22.26
C MET A 1 -24.11 1.68 22.84
N ARG A 2 -22.91 1.54 23.41
CA ARG A 2 -22.12 2.70 23.85
C ARG A 2 -21.44 3.29 22.61
N ASN A 3 -21.74 4.54 22.29
CA ASN A 3 -20.99 5.28 21.28
C ASN A 3 -19.59 5.55 21.84
N ARG A 4 -18.54 5.05 21.17
CA ARG A 4 -17.16 5.35 21.57
C ARG A 4 -16.87 6.83 21.30
N ASN A 5 -15.93 7.42 22.05
CA ASN A 5 -15.46 8.77 21.76
C ASN A 5 -14.69 8.75 20.44
N ILE A 6 -15.05 9.64 19.51
CA ILE A 6 -14.46 9.65 18.16
C ILE A 6 -12.95 9.92 18.15
N GLU A 7 -12.45 10.80 19.01
CA GLU A 7 -11.01 11.12 19.02
C GLU A 7 -10.20 9.94 19.57
N ASN A 8 -10.73 9.20 20.55
CA ASN A 8 -10.11 7.97 21.02
C ASN A 8 -10.08 6.93 19.90
N LEU A 9 -11.20 6.74 19.20
CA LEU A 9 -11.30 5.79 18.11
C LEU A 9 -10.34 6.12 16.96
N VAL A 10 -10.21 7.39 16.60
CA VAL A 10 -9.25 7.83 15.58
C VAL A 10 -7.81 7.59 16.03
N SER A 11 -7.47 7.82 17.30
CA SER A 11 -6.13 7.52 17.83
C SER A 11 -5.82 6.01 17.89
N GLU A 12 -6.84 5.17 18.06
CA GLU A 12 -6.69 3.71 17.99
C GLU A 12 -6.48 3.23 16.55
N ILE A 13 -7.11 3.90 15.56
CA ILE A 13 -7.01 3.54 14.14
C ILE A 13 -5.73 4.07 13.50
N ILE A 14 -5.30 5.27 13.89
CA ILE A 14 -4.11 5.96 13.40
C ILE A 14 -3.21 6.27 14.61
N PRO A 15 -2.30 5.35 14.97
CA PRO A 15 -1.33 5.60 16.03
C PRO A 15 -0.34 6.72 15.65
N PRO A 16 0.41 7.24 16.65
CA PRO A 16 1.44 8.25 16.41
C PRO A 16 2.41 7.89 15.29
N ASP A 17 2.96 8.91 14.64
CA ASP A 17 3.86 8.75 13.49
C ASP A 17 5.30 8.47 13.93
N THR A 18 5.46 7.39 14.68
CA THR A 18 6.74 6.85 15.10
C THR A 18 6.87 5.41 14.63
N ARG A 19 8.12 4.97 14.45
CA ARG A 19 8.38 3.59 14.04
C ARG A 19 7.87 2.62 15.09
N GLU A 20 8.09 2.90 16.37
CA GLU A 20 7.74 2.04 17.48
C GLU A 20 6.23 1.77 17.56
N GLU A 21 5.41 2.75 17.20
CA GLU A 21 3.95 2.65 17.26
C GLU A 21 3.35 2.06 15.97
N ARG A 22 4.05 2.15 14.83
CA ARG A 22 3.54 1.75 13.51
C ARG A 22 4.15 0.47 12.96
N ASP A 23 5.29 0.03 13.48
CA ASP A 23 5.92 -1.22 13.04
C ASP A 23 5.01 -2.40 13.39
N ALA A 24 4.67 -3.22 12.39
CA ALA A 24 3.68 -4.30 12.46
C ALA A 24 2.26 -3.90 12.93
N PHE A 25 1.92 -2.61 12.98
CA PHE A 25 0.58 -2.16 13.34
C PHE A 25 -0.45 -2.51 12.26
N THR A 26 -1.64 -2.95 12.70
CA THR A 26 -2.78 -3.15 11.81
C THR A 26 -4.06 -2.64 12.49
N ASN A 27 -4.92 -1.98 11.72
CA ASN A 27 -6.22 -1.50 12.17
C ASN A 27 -7.40 -2.32 11.63
N ASP A 28 -7.15 -3.52 11.07
CA ASP A 28 -8.17 -4.41 10.47
C ASP A 28 -9.33 -4.66 11.42
N LYS A 29 -9.00 -5.13 12.63
CA LYS A 29 -10.00 -5.50 13.61
C LYS A 29 -10.86 -4.30 14.01
N ILE A 30 -10.22 -3.15 14.27
CA ILE A 30 -10.91 -1.93 14.71
C ILE A 30 -11.91 -1.46 13.65
N ILE A 31 -11.47 -1.42 12.38
CA ILE A 31 -12.31 -1.03 11.24
C ILE A 31 -13.50 -1.99 11.07
N SER A 32 -13.27 -3.30 11.19
CA SER A 32 -14.32 -4.32 11.04
C SER A 32 -15.39 -4.26 12.13
N GLU A 33 -15.09 -3.65 13.27
CA GLU A 33 -15.97 -3.52 14.43
C GLU A 33 -16.66 -2.14 14.50
N LEU A 34 -16.47 -1.26 13.50
CA LEU A 34 -17.13 0.04 13.47
C LEU A 34 -18.63 -0.10 13.22
N THR A 35 -19.43 0.61 14.00
CA THR A 35 -20.82 0.86 13.63
C THR A 35 -20.89 1.81 12.42
N VAL A 36 -22.03 1.87 11.74
CA VAL A 36 -22.22 2.80 10.60
C VAL A 36 -22.00 4.26 11.02
N GLU A 37 -22.46 4.66 12.21
CA GLU A 37 -22.27 6.02 12.73
C GLU A 37 -20.79 6.32 13.00
N GLU A 38 -20.08 5.38 13.65
CA GLU A 38 -18.65 5.51 13.92
C GLU A 38 -17.83 5.52 12.62
N PHE A 39 -18.17 4.67 11.66
CA PHE A 39 -17.54 4.61 10.35
C PHE A 39 -17.58 5.98 9.65
N LEU A 40 -18.76 6.58 9.54
CA LEU A 40 -18.94 7.88 8.88
C LEU A 40 -18.21 9.01 9.63
N ALA A 41 -18.20 8.96 10.96
CA ALA A 41 -17.49 9.94 11.78
C ALA A 41 -15.96 9.81 11.64
N VAL A 42 -15.43 8.58 11.66
CA VAL A 42 -14.01 8.29 11.48
C VAL A 42 -13.58 8.68 10.07
N GLU A 43 -14.29 8.24 9.04
CA GLU A 43 -14.03 8.58 7.64
C GLU A 43 -13.87 10.09 7.47
N LYS A 44 -14.85 10.86 7.94
CA LYS A 44 -14.83 12.33 7.87
C LYS A 44 -13.61 12.91 8.60
N ARG A 45 -13.27 12.41 9.79
CA ARG A 45 -12.13 12.90 10.56
C ARG A 45 -10.81 12.58 9.86
N LEU A 46 -10.64 11.37 9.34
CA LEU A 46 -9.46 10.93 8.62
C LEU A 46 -9.25 11.73 7.32
N ILE A 47 -10.31 12.03 6.56
CA ILE A 47 -10.22 12.90 5.38
C ILE A 47 -9.73 14.30 5.77
N GLN A 48 -10.24 14.87 6.87
CA GLN A 48 -9.80 16.18 7.37
C GLN A 48 -8.34 16.17 7.84
N GLU A 49 -7.88 15.08 8.42
CA GLU A 49 -6.48 14.93 8.83
C GLU A 49 -5.56 14.75 7.63
N LEU A 50 -5.96 13.92 6.67
CA LEU A 50 -5.21 13.73 5.43
C LEU A 50 -5.13 15.03 4.63
N ASP A 51 -6.10 15.95 4.69
CA ASP A 51 -5.99 17.25 4.02
C ASP A 51 -4.95 18.18 4.67
N LYS A 52 -4.66 17.98 5.95
CA LYS A 52 -3.70 18.79 6.72
C LYS A 52 -2.30 18.19 6.75
N LYS A 53 -2.21 16.88 6.96
CA LYS A 53 -0.96 16.13 7.08
C LYS A 53 -0.85 15.11 5.95
N ASP A 54 0.35 14.98 5.41
CA ASP A 54 0.69 13.93 4.47
C ASP A 54 1.07 12.66 5.26
N ASP A 55 0.09 11.78 5.47
CA ASP A 55 0.25 10.56 6.27
C ASP A 55 -0.27 9.36 5.48
N LEU A 56 0.66 8.48 5.07
CA LEU A 56 0.36 7.32 4.23
C LEU A 56 -0.59 6.34 4.93
N LEU A 57 -0.47 6.17 6.25
CA LEU A 57 -1.34 5.26 7.00
C LEU A 57 -2.79 5.73 6.96
N ILE A 58 -3.02 7.05 7.00
CA ILE A 58 -4.37 7.63 6.85
C ILE A 58 -4.92 7.33 5.45
N ALA A 59 -4.13 7.54 4.40
CA ALA A 59 -4.54 7.24 3.03
C ALA A 59 -4.88 5.76 2.83
N GLN A 60 -4.01 4.85 3.31
CA GLN A 60 -4.24 3.40 3.28
C GLN A 60 -5.50 2.99 4.05
N THR A 61 -5.73 3.60 5.21
CA THR A 61 -6.90 3.35 6.04
C THR A 61 -8.19 3.76 5.33
N LEU A 62 -8.21 4.94 4.69
CA LEU A 62 -9.36 5.41 3.91
C LEU A 62 -9.69 4.48 2.73
N VAL A 63 -8.66 3.97 2.04
CA VAL A 63 -8.81 2.99 0.95
C VAL A 63 -9.38 1.68 1.46
N LYS A 64 -8.87 1.18 2.59
CA LYS A 64 -9.36 -0.04 3.24
C LYS A 64 -10.79 0.08 3.75
N MET A 65 -11.20 1.28 4.15
CA MET A 65 -12.58 1.62 4.46
C MET A 65 -13.46 1.77 3.19
N GLU A 66 -12.89 1.64 1.99
CA GLU A 66 -13.59 1.87 0.72
C GLU A 66 -14.21 3.29 0.60
N SER A 67 -13.53 4.28 1.19
CA SER A 67 -14.00 5.67 1.23
C SER A 67 -13.88 6.37 -0.14
N GLU A 68 -14.94 6.33 -0.94
CA GLU A 68 -15.02 7.13 -2.18
C GLU A 68 -14.97 8.65 -1.88
N ASN A 69 -15.44 9.07 -0.71
CA ASN A 69 -15.39 10.48 -0.27
C ASN A 69 -13.95 11.00 -0.09
N ALA A 70 -12.98 10.12 0.09
CA ALA A 70 -11.57 10.49 0.20
C ALA A 70 -10.92 10.83 -1.15
N LEU A 71 -11.52 10.47 -2.28
CA LEU A 71 -10.93 10.62 -3.61
C LEU A 71 -10.45 12.05 -3.91
N PRO A 72 -11.22 13.13 -3.64
CA PRO A 72 -10.74 14.49 -3.88
C PRO A 72 -9.46 14.83 -3.10
N THR A 73 -9.40 14.41 -1.83
CA THR A 73 -8.24 14.65 -0.98
C THR A 73 -7.03 13.82 -1.43
N LEU A 74 -7.24 12.56 -1.82
CA LEU A 74 -6.18 11.69 -2.35
C LEU A 74 -5.61 12.22 -3.68
N LEU A 75 -6.47 12.67 -4.60
CA LEU A 75 -6.04 13.28 -5.87
C LEU A 75 -5.23 14.55 -5.62
N LYS A 76 -5.71 15.44 -4.74
CA LYS A 76 -4.95 16.63 -4.33
C LYS A 76 -3.58 16.26 -3.75
N ARG A 77 -3.50 15.20 -2.92
CA ARG A 77 -2.23 14.72 -2.37
C ARG A 77 -1.31 14.17 -3.46
N LEU A 78 -1.84 13.44 -4.44
CA LEU A 78 -1.08 12.91 -5.58
C LEU A 78 -0.39 14.03 -6.36
N GLU A 79 -1.09 15.12 -6.64
CA GLU A 79 -0.54 16.28 -7.35
C GLU A 79 0.60 16.97 -6.58
N LEU A 80 0.57 16.92 -5.25
CA LEU A 80 1.59 17.53 -4.39
C LEU A 80 2.85 16.67 -4.22
N LYS A 81 2.78 15.37 -4.55
CA LYS A 81 3.92 14.46 -4.42
C LYS A 81 5.00 14.77 -5.45
N LYS A 82 6.25 14.80 -4.98
CA LYS A 82 7.44 15.00 -5.82
C LYS A 82 8.20 13.71 -6.11
N SER A 83 8.20 12.78 -5.16
CA SER A 83 8.87 11.49 -5.32
C SER A 83 8.08 10.60 -6.28
N PRO A 84 8.72 10.00 -7.30
CA PRO A 84 8.06 9.01 -8.15
C PRO A 84 7.51 7.82 -7.35
N PHE A 85 8.24 7.36 -6.32
CA PHE A 85 7.76 6.28 -5.43
C PHE A 85 6.46 6.66 -4.74
N GLU A 86 6.39 7.85 -4.14
CA GLU A 86 5.17 8.28 -3.44
C GLU A 86 3.99 8.47 -4.38
N LYS A 87 4.25 8.95 -5.61
CA LYS A 87 3.22 9.06 -6.64
C LYS A 87 2.68 7.70 -7.06
N ILE A 88 3.56 6.73 -7.30
CA ILE A 88 3.16 5.36 -7.65
C ILE A 88 2.31 4.75 -6.53
N THR A 89 2.77 4.83 -5.28
CA THR A 89 2.02 4.30 -4.13
C THR A 89 0.65 4.96 -4.01
N LEU A 90 0.57 6.28 -4.09
CA LEU A 90 -0.71 6.99 -3.96
C LEU A 90 -1.64 6.79 -5.17
N ALA A 91 -1.09 6.68 -6.38
CA ALA A 91 -1.85 6.30 -7.57
C ALA A 91 -2.42 4.88 -7.43
N GLY A 92 -1.65 3.95 -6.85
CA GLY A 92 -2.11 2.58 -6.56
C GLY A 92 -3.30 2.59 -5.60
N LEU A 93 -3.22 3.38 -4.52
CA LEU A 93 -4.33 3.56 -3.57
C LEU A 93 -5.60 4.12 -4.23
N ILE A 94 -5.46 5.14 -5.09
CA ILE A 94 -6.60 5.71 -5.82
C ILE A 94 -7.17 4.70 -6.83
N ASN A 95 -6.30 3.95 -7.51
CA ASN A 95 -6.70 2.89 -8.43
C ASN A 95 -7.51 1.79 -7.74
N ASP A 96 -7.12 1.40 -6.52
CA ASP A 96 -7.85 0.41 -5.71
C ASP A 96 -9.26 0.91 -5.39
N LEU A 97 -9.40 2.16 -4.91
CA LEU A 97 -10.71 2.77 -4.65
C LEU A 97 -11.58 2.86 -5.91
N LYS A 98 -10.97 3.21 -7.05
CA LYS A 98 -11.68 3.35 -8.33
C LYS A 98 -11.87 2.03 -9.06
N LYS A 99 -11.39 0.90 -8.50
CA LYS A 99 -11.49 -0.45 -9.09
C LYS A 99 -10.90 -0.52 -10.50
N GLY A 100 -9.77 0.17 -10.71
CA GLY A 100 -9.11 0.30 -12.01
C GLY A 100 -9.35 1.67 -12.64
N ASP A 101 -8.33 2.51 -12.61
CA ASP A 101 -8.33 3.83 -13.24
C ASP A 101 -7.20 3.94 -14.28
N PRO A 102 -7.53 4.07 -15.58
CA PRO A 102 -6.55 4.23 -16.64
C PRO A 102 -5.60 5.44 -16.46
N GLU A 103 -6.06 6.53 -15.83
CA GLU A 103 -5.18 7.68 -15.59
C GLU A 103 -4.21 7.40 -14.45
N MET A 104 -4.64 6.69 -13.40
CA MET A 104 -3.72 6.29 -12.31
C MET A 104 -2.69 5.28 -12.82
N GLU A 105 -3.10 4.34 -13.66
CA GLU A 105 -2.20 3.39 -14.32
C GLU A 105 -1.17 4.12 -15.19
N LYS A 106 -1.61 5.12 -15.96
CA LYS A 106 -0.71 5.96 -16.76
C LYS A 106 0.28 6.74 -15.90
N ILE A 107 -0.18 7.39 -14.83
CA ILE A 107 0.70 8.11 -13.90
C ILE A 107 1.73 7.14 -13.29
N ALA A 108 1.28 5.97 -12.82
CA ALA A 108 2.17 4.98 -12.23
C ALA A 108 3.22 4.47 -13.22
N PHE A 109 2.84 4.20 -14.47
CA PHE A 109 3.77 3.81 -15.52
C PHE A 109 4.79 4.92 -15.83
N GLU A 110 4.34 6.16 -16.01
CA GLU A 110 5.22 7.29 -16.32
C GLU A 110 6.21 7.60 -15.17
N GLU A 111 5.78 7.45 -13.93
CA GLU A 111 6.68 7.62 -12.77
C GLU A 111 7.60 6.40 -12.59
N PHE A 112 7.14 5.18 -12.94
CA PHE A 112 7.99 3.99 -12.93
C PHE A 112 9.14 4.10 -13.93
N GLU A 113 8.90 4.66 -15.12
CA GLU A 113 9.94 4.91 -16.12
C GLU A 113 11.06 5.84 -15.61
N LYS A 114 10.78 6.67 -14.61
CA LYS A 114 11.76 7.59 -13.99
C LYS A 114 12.51 6.97 -12.82
N LEU A 115 12.17 5.74 -12.42
CA LEU A 115 12.79 5.12 -11.25
C LEU A 115 14.22 4.65 -11.52
N GLU A 116 15.13 5.11 -10.67
CA GLU A 116 16.46 4.54 -10.51
C GLU A 116 16.54 3.87 -9.13
N PHE A 117 16.81 2.57 -9.11
CA PHE A 117 16.96 1.81 -7.86
C PHE A 117 18.36 2.03 -7.28
N ILE A 118 18.42 2.80 -6.20
CA ILE A 118 19.64 3.12 -5.43
C ILE A 118 19.89 2.05 -4.37
N TYR A 119 18.82 1.50 -3.79
CA TYR A 119 18.90 0.52 -2.70
C TYR A 119 18.03 -0.70 -2.98
N ALA A 120 18.47 -1.85 -2.48
CA ALA A 120 17.77 -3.12 -2.68
C ALA A 120 16.33 -3.11 -2.13
N VAL A 121 16.08 -2.41 -1.01
CA VAL A 121 14.76 -2.31 -0.36
C VAL A 121 13.70 -1.62 -1.22
N GLN A 122 14.11 -0.78 -2.18
CA GLN A 122 13.18 -0.06 -3.05
C GLN A 122 12.38 -0.99 -3.97
N GLY A 123 12.82 -2.25 -4.15
CA GLY A 123 12.07 -3.26 -4.91
C GLY A 123 10.65 -3.52 -4.40
N GLY A 124 10.33 -3.15 -3.15
CA GLY A 124 8.97 -3.26 -2.62
C GLY A 124 7.92 -2.48 -3.43
N ILE A 125 8.34 -1.48 -4.22
CA ILE A 125 7.43 -0.70 -5.10
C ILE A 125 6.71 -1.57 -6.13
N PHE A 126 7.28 -2.72 -6.49
CA PHE A 126 6.63 -3.65 -7.43
C PHE A 126 5.30 -4.19 -6.89
N MET A 127 5.12 -4.26 -5.57
CA MET A 127 3.85 -4.63 -4.95
C MET A 127 2.74 -3.60 -5.19
N ASP A 128 3.09 -2.31 -5.34
CA ASP A 128 2.12 -1.28 -5.72
C ASP A 128 1.86 -1.29 -7.22
N LEU A 129 2.91 -1.47 -8.03
CA LEU A 129 2.81 -1.48 -9.49
C LEU A 129 1.99 -2.66 -10.03
N ILE A 130 2.06 -3.84 -9.41
CA ILE A 130 1.35 -5.02 -9.90
C ILE A 130 -0.19 -4.89 -9.77
N LYS A 131 -0.67 -4.06 -8.84
CA LYS A 131 -2.11 -3.82 -8.60
C LYS A 131 -2.84 -3.23 -9.80
N PHE A 132 -2.12 -2.56 -10.69
CA PHE A 132 -2.69 -1.98 -11.90
C PHE A 132 -3.06 -3.01 -12.97
N ASN A 133 -2.60 -4.27 -12.84
CA ASN A 133 -2.83 -5.33 -13.83
C ASN A 133 -2.51 -4.89 -15.27
N SER A 134 -1.42 -4.14 -15.43
CA SER A 134 -1.06 -3.47 -16.68
C SER A 134 0.03 -4.26 -17.41
N PRO A 135 -0.20 -4.72 -18.66
CA PRO A 135 0.82 -5.45 -19.42
C PRO A 135 2.13 -4.68 -19.61
N ARG A 136 2.07 -3.34 -19.77
CA ARG A 136 3.27 -2.51 -19.93
C ARG A 136 4.05 -2.36 -18.64
N ILE A 137 3.36 -2.24 -17.49
CA ILE A 137 4.00 -2.22 -16.18
C ILE A 137 4.65 -3.58 -15.92
N ASN A 138 3.93 -4.69 -16.16
CA ASN A 138 4.45 -6.04 -15.96
C ASN A 138 5.72 -6.29 -16.79
N LYS A 139 5.69 -5.94 -18.08
CA LYS A 139 6.85 -6.04 -18.97
C LYS A 139 8.05 -5.22 -18.46
N ARG A 140 7.80 -4.05 -17.88
CA ARG A 140 8.86 -3.23 -17.30
C ARG A 140 9.42 -3.84 -16.01
N ILE A 141 8.59 -4.45 -15.16
CA ILE A 141 9.03 -5.20 -13.98
C ILE A 141 9.91 -6.41 -14.39
N GLU A 142 9.61 -7.05 -15.52
CA GLU A 142 10.39 -8.21 -16.02
C GLU A 142 11.87 -7.88 -16.24
N GLU A 143 12.21 -6.63 -16.58
CA GLU A 143 13.60 -6.20 -16.75
C GLU A 143 14.42 -6.28 -15.44
N PHE A 144 13.74 -6.37 -14.30
CA PHE A 144 14.35 -6.42 -12.98
C PHE A 144 14.46 -7.84 -12.42
N VAL A 145 13.99 -8.88 -13.11
CA VAL A 145 14.04 -10.25 -12.56
C VAL A 145 15.47 -10.72 -12.29
N ASP A 146 16.46 -10.31 -13.09
CA ASP A 146 17.87 -10.64 -12.84
C ASP A 146 18.69 -9.42 -12.44
N HIS A 147 18.06 -8.48 -11.72
CA HIS A 147 18.71 -7.28 -11.26
C HIS A 147 19.86 -7.57 -10.28
N LYS A 148 20.94 -6.76 -10.35
CA LYS A 148 22.14 -6.91 -9.51
C LYS A 148 21.91 -6.85 -7.99
N PHE A 149 20.78 -6.30 -7.57
CA PHE A 149 20.39 -6.21 -6.17
C PHE A 149 19.37 -7.31 -5.88
N ASP A 150 19.74 -8.28 -5.05
CA ASP A 150 18.96 -9.48 -4.79
C ASP A 150 17.52 -9.20 -4.34
N LEU A 151 17.28 -8.19 -3.49
CA LEU A 151 15.92 -7.85 -3.07
C LEU A 151 15.07 -7.23 -4.19
N VAL A 152 15.69 -6.53 -5.15
CA VAL A 152 14.96 -6.02 -6.33
C VAL A 152 14.56 -7.19 -7.21
N ALA A 153 15.52 -8.07 -7.53
CA ALA A 153 15.27 -9.30 -8.28
C ALA A 153 14.22 -10.20 -7.61
N HIS A 154 14.33 -10.37 -6.30
CA HIS A 154 13.38 -11.13 -5.49
C HIS A 154 11.96 -10.57 -5.61
N HIS A 155 11.76 -9.28 -5.35
CA HIS A 155 10.44 -8.68 -5.44
C HIS A 155 9.86 -8.74 -6.86
N ALA A 156 10.67 -8.52 -7.90
CA ALA A 156 10.24 -8.66 -9.29
C ALA A 156 9.76 -10.09 -9.59
N LYS A 157 10.53 -11.11 -9.19
CA LYS A 157 10.15 -12.52 -9.37
C LYS A 157 8.89 -12.88 -8.59
N MET A 158 8.77 -12.38 -7.36
CA MET A 158 7.60 -12.61 -6.50
C MET A 158 6.33 -12.06 -7.14
N VAL A 159 6.29 -10.78 -7.50
CA VAL A 159 5.04 -10.17 -8.01
C VAL A 159 4.61 -10.69 -9.37
N LEU A 160 5.57 -11.12 -10.21
CA LEU A 160 5.28 -11.72 -11.51
C LEU A 160 5.05 -13.23 -11.45
N ASN A 161 5.21 -13.87 -10.29
CA ASN A 161 5.35 -15.33 -10.15
C ASN A 161 6.28 -15.93 -11.22
N HIS A 162 7.42 -15.27 -11.46
CA HIS A 162 8.30 -15.57 -12.58
C HIS A 162 8.76 -17.03 -12.53
N ASN A 163 8.43 -17.84 -13.55
CA ASN A 163 8.72 -19.29 -13.58
C ASN A 163 8.24 -20.07 -12.34
N GLY A 164 7.11 -19.68 -11.73
CA GLY A 164 6.58 -20.31 -10.52
C GLY A 164 7.36 -19.97 -9.24
N TYR A 165 8.14 -18.88 -9.25
CA TYR A 165 8.97 -18.47 -8.13
C TYR A 165 8.15 -18.25 -6.86
N ALA A 166 7.05 -17.50 -6.92
CA ALA A 166 6.20 -17.23 -5.77
C ALA A 166 5.57 -18.53 -5.24
N ASP A 167 5.06 -19.39 -6.12
CA ASP A 167 4.49 -20.69 -5.73
C ASP A 167 5.52 -21.59 -5.02
N SER A 168 6.76 -21.59 -5.51
CA SER A 168 7.85 -22.36 -4.91
C SER A 168 8.27 -21.81 -3.55
N TYR A 169 8.20 -20.48 -3.39
CA TYR A 169 8.53 -19.79 -2.16
C TYR A 169 7.47 -20.08 -1.09
N ASP A 170 6.19 -20.01 -1.44
CA ASP A 170 5.07 -20.31 -0.55
C ASP A 170 5.05 -21.78 -0.12
N ARG A 171 5.40 -22.72 -1.01
CA ARG A 171 5.58 -24.12 -0.61
C ARG A 171 6.70 -24.28 0.41
N LYS A 172 7.86 -23.66 0.17
CA LYS A 172 9.01 -23.73 1.09
C LYS A 172 8.75 -23.05 2.43
N SER A 173 8.01 -21.94 2.47
CA SER A 173 7.63 -21.27 3.72
C SER A 173 6.62 -22.10 4.51
N ASN A 174 5.68 -22.75 3.84
CA ASN A 174 4.72 -23.67 4.45
C ASN A 174 5.36 -25.00 4.91
N GLU A 175 6.39 -25.48 4.20
CA GLU A 175 7.18 -26.65 4.62
C GLU A 175 8.12 -26.31 5.78
N ARG A 176 8.69 -25.10 5.82
CA ARG A 176 9.52 -24.62 6.94
C ARG A 176 8.66 -24.00 8.03
N LYS A 177 8.09 -24.88 8.85
CA LYS A 177 7.54 -24.49 10.14
C LYS A 177 8.62 -23.79 10.96
N TRP A 178 8.44 -22.51 11.28
CA TRP A 178 9.43 -21.67 11.97
C TRP A 178 9.92 -22.25 13.32
N TRP A 179 9.17 -23.16 13.91
CA TRP A 179 9.54 -23.89 15.13
C TRP A 179 10.50 -25.08 14.92
N GLU A 180 10.81 -25.46 13.67
CA GLU A 180 11.77 -26.53 13.37
C GLU A 180 13.24 -26.07 13.44
N PHE A 181 13.51 -24.77 13.55
CA PHE A 181 14.85 -24.23 13.79
C PHE A 181 15.33 -24.38 15.25
N TRP A 182 14.44 -24.77 16.17
CA TRP A 182 14.74 -24.94 17.60
C TRP A 182 14.71 -26.42 18.04
N LYS A 183 14.90 -27.35 17.11
CA LYS A 183 15.20 -28.77 17.39
C LYS A 183 16.67 -29.06 17.09
#